data_AF-A0A962EU85-F1
#
_entry.id   AF-A0A962EU85-F1
#
_cell.length_a   1.000
_cell.length_b   1.000
_cell.length_c   1.000
_cell.angle_alpha   90.00
_cell.angle_beta   90.00
_cell.angle_gamma   90.00
#
_symmetry.space_group_name_H-M   'P 1'
#
loop_
_entity.id
_entity.type
_entity.pdbx_description
1 polymer ?
#
loop_
_entity_poly.entity_id
_entity_poly.type
_entity_poly.pdbx_seq_one_letter_code
_entity_poly.pdbx_strand_id
1 'polypeptide(L)'
;GHLTVWRPFVVFGFGLLHGLGFAGVLGEVGLPASEFITGLISFNLGVELGQLTVILVCFLVVGFWFGSKPFYRKLVVVPVSTIVGLIGLFWFVERIVTA
;
A
#
# COMPACT_ATOMS: atom_id res chain seq x y z
N GLY A 1 -6.73 -10.20 -20.47
CA GLY A 1 -5.66 -10.31 -19.48
C GLY A 1 -6.01 -11.44 -18.54
N HIS A 2 -5.28 -12.55 -18.58
CA HIS A 2 -5.52 -13.67 -17.67
C HIS A 2 -5.15 -13.25 -16.24
N LEU A 3 -6.15 -13.06 -15.38
CA LEU A 3 -5.94 -13.00 -13.95
C LEU A 3 -5.51 -14.40 -13.50
N THR A 4 -4.22 -14.59 -13.25
CA THR A 4 -3.70 -15.82 -12.67
C THR A 4 -4.34 -16.05 -11.30
N VAL A 5 -4.81 -17.27 -11.05
CA VAL A 5 -5.57 -17.65 -9.83
C VAL A 5 -4.83 -17.30 -8.54
N TRP A 6 -3.51 -17.18 -8.56
CA TRP A 6 -2.67 -16.82 -7.41
C TRP A 6 -2.75 -15.35 -6.99
N ARG A 7 -3.08 -14.42 -7.90
CA ARG A 7 -3.03 -12.98 -7.61
C ARG A 7 -3.96 -12.57 -6.47
N PRO A 8 -5.24 -13.00 -6.43
CA PRO A 8 -6.13 -12.68 -5.32
C PRO A 8 -5.61 -13.18 -3.97
N PHE A 9 -5.04 -14.39 -3.91
CA PHE A 9 -4.48 -14.94 -2.67
C PHE A 9 -3.30 -14.11 -2.15
N VAL A 10 -2.41 -13.66 -3.04
CA VAL A 10 -1.29 -12.79 -2.67
C VAL A 10 -1.81 -11.45 -2.16
N VAL A 11 -2.75 -10.82 -2.88
CA VAL A 11 -3.34 -9.53 -2.46
C VAL A 11 -4.04 -9.65 -1.11
N PHE A 12 -4.80 -10.72 -0.90
CA PHE A 12 -5.47 -10.99 0.37
C PHE A 12 -4.47 -11.20 1.51
N GLY A 13 -3.45 -12.03 1.31
CA GLY A 13 -2.41 -12.29 2.32
C GLY A 13 -1.65 -11.03 2.71
N PHE A 14 -1.23 -10.21 1.73
CA PHE A 14 -0.60 -8.92 2.00
C PHE A 14 -1.54 -7.95 2.72
N GLY A 15 -2.80 -7.88 2.30
CA GLY A 15 -3.81 -7.05 2.96
C GLY A 15 -4.03 -7.46 4.43
N LEU A 16 -4.08 -8.76 4.70
CA LEU A 16 -4.24 -9.29 6.06
C LEU A 16 -3.02 -8.97 6.93
N LEU A 17 -1.80 -9.27 6.46
CA LEU A 17 -0.57 -8.97 7.19
C LEU A 17 -0.45 -7.46 7.49
N HIS A 18 -0.78 -6.62 6.50
CA HIS A 18 -0.76 -5.18 6.67
C HIS A 18 -1.78 -4.70 7.71
N GLY A 19 -3.04 -5.16 7.61
CA GLY A 19 -4.10 -4.78 8.53
C GLY A 19 -3.86 -5.25 9.97
N LEU A 20 -3.33 -6.46 10.16
CA LEU A 20 -2.99 -7.00 11.48
C LEU A 20 -1.78 -6.28 12.09
N GLY A 21 -0.74 -6.02 11.30
CA GLY A 21 0.42 -5.25 11.75
C GLY A 21 0.03 -3.83 12.20
N PHE A 22 -0.88 -3.20 11.46
CA PHE A 22 -1.44 -1.90 11.83
C PHE A 22 -2.26 -1.96 13.12
N ALA A 23 -3.18 -2.93 13.25
CA ALA A 23 -3.98 -3.08 14.46
C ALA A 23 -3.11 -3.30 15.71
N GLY A 24 -1.98 -4.02 15.56
CA GLY A 24 -0.98 -4.18 16.62
C GLY A 24 -0.38 -2.84 17.07
N VAL A 25 0.10 -2.02 16.11
CA VAL A 25 0.65 -0.69 16.41
C VAL A 25 -0.40 0.23 17.04
N LEU A 26 -1.63 0.21 16.56
CA LEU A 26 -2.71 1.03 17.14
C LEU A 26 -3.03 0.62 18.59
N GLY A 27 -2.86 -0.66 18.92
CA GLY A 27 -2.95 -1.15 20.30
C GLY A 27 -1.81 -0.65 21.19
N GLU A 28 -0.59 -0.55 20.65
CA GLU A 28 0.59 -0.03 21.36
C GLU A 28 0.53 1.48 21.62
N VAL A 29 -0.23 2.24 20.81
CA VAL A 29 -0.46 3.70 21.01
C VAL A 29 -1.21 3.99 22.33
N GLY A 30 -1.80 2.98 22.97
CA GLY A 30 -2.38 3.11 24.32
C GLY A 30 -3.77 3.75 24.35
N LEU A 31 -4.52 3.67 23.25
CA LEU A 31 -5.90 4.17 23.21
C LEU A 31 -6.79 3.42 24.21
N PRO A 32 -7.73 4.12 24.89
CA PRO A 32 -8.77 3.47 25.67
C PRO A 32 -9.55 2.46 24.81
N ALA A 33 -9.94 1.32 25.37
CA ALA A 33 -10.66 0.28 24.63
C ALA A 33 -11.96 0.79 23.95
N SER A 34 -12.59 1.82 24.54
CA SER A 34 -13.76 2.49 23.97
C SER A 34 -13.47 3.29 22.70
N GLU A 35 -12.23 3.78 22.53
CA GLU A 35 -11.82 4.61 21.39
C GLU A 35 -11.10 3.79 20.32
N PHE A 36 -10.67 2.56 20.62
CA PHE A 36 -9.94 1.72 19.68
C PHE A 36 -10.67 1.50 18.35
N ILE A 37 -11.96 1.13 18.39
CA ILE A 37 -12.76 0.89 17.17
C ILE A 37 -12.93 2.18 16.37
N THR A 38 -13.22 3.30 17.04
CA THR A 38 -13.35 4.61 16.40
C THR A 38 -12.04 5.07 15.77
N GLY A 39 -10.91 4.86 16.46
CA GLY A 39 -9.56 5.11 15.96
C GLY A 39 -9.24 4.26 14.74
N LEU A 40 -9.57 2.97 14.80
CA LEU A 40 -9.36 2.03 13.69
C LEU A 40 -10.16 2.45 12.44
N ILE A 41 -11.45 2.79 12.60
CA ILE A 41 -12.31 3.23 11.49
C ILE A 41 -11.83 4.56 10.91
N SER A 42 -11.58 5.56 11.77
CA SER A 42 -11.16 6.90 11.31
C SER A 42 -9.80 6.86 10.62
N PHE A 43 -8.87 6.05 11.11
CA PHE A 43 -7.59 5.82 10.42
C PHE A 43 -7.77 5.17 9.06
N ASN A 44 -8.52 4.06 8.97
CA ASN A 44 -8.74 3.38 7.69
C ASN A 44 -9.42 4.31 6.68
N LEU A 45 -10.38 5.11 7.12
CA LEU A 45 -11.03 6.12 6.27
C LEU A 45 -10.03 7.19 5.80
N GLY A 46 -9.17 7.67 6.70
CA GLY A 46 -8.12 8.63 6.35
C GLY A 46 -7.12 8.06 5.32
N VAL A 47 -6.71 6.80 5.49
CA VAL A 47 -5.82 6.11 4.54
C VAL A 47 -6.48 5.93 3.19
N GLU A 48 -7.74 5.46 3.15
CA GLU A 48 -8.49 5.29 1.90
C GLU A 48 -8.62 6.62 1.16
N LEU A 49 -8.96 7.70 1.86
CA LEU A 49 -9.05 9.05 1.28
C LEU A 49 -7.70 9.54 0.75
N GLY A 50 -6.62 9.31 1.49
CA GLY A 50 -5.26 9.63 1.07
C GLY A 50 -4.87 8.87 -0.20
N GLN A 51 -5.11 7.56 -0.22
CA GLN A 51 -4.84 6.70 -1.38
C GLN A 51 -5.63 7.15 -2.61
N LEU A 52 -6.93 7.38 -2.47
CA LEU A 52 -7.77 7.89 -3.57
C LEU A 52 -7.27 9.24 -4.09
N THR A 53 -6.85 10.14 -3.20
CA THR A 53 -6.30 11.44 -3.57
C THR A 53 -5.00 11.27 -4.38
N VAL A 54 -4.06 10.44 -3.90
CA VAL A 54 -2.81 10.18 -4.62
C VAL A 54 -3.07 9.51 -5.97
N ILE A 55 -3.96 8.52 -6.03
CA ILE A 55 -4.34 7.85 -7.28
C ILE A 55 -4.91 8.87 -8.27
N LEU A 56 -5.81 9.73 -7.82
CA LEU A 56 -6.42 10.76 -8.67
C LEU A 56 -5.37 11.72 -9.22
N VAL A 57 -4.47 12.21 -8.38
CA VAL A 57 -3.37 13.12 -8.80
C VAL A 57 -2.46 12.42 -9.81
N CYS A 58 -1.98 11.21 -9.52
CA CYS A 58 -1.13 10.44 -10.43
C CYS A 58 -1.84 10.14 -11.75
N PHE A 59 -3.14 9.86 -11.70
CA PHE A 59 -3.95 9.64 -12.89
C PHE A 59 -4.07 10.92 -13.72
N LEU A 60 -4.39 12.07 -13.14
CA LEU A 60 -4.53 13.33 -13.88
C LEU A 60 -3.20 13.82 -14.47
N VAL A 61 -2.09 13.67 -13.73
CA VAL A 61 -0.77 14.16 -14.15
C VAL A 61 -0.15 13.25 -15.21
N VAL A 62 -0.24 11.93 -15.05
CA VAL A 62 0.48 10.98 -15.91
C VAL A 62 -0.47 10.01 -16.62
N GLY A 63 -1.41 9.41 -15.90
CA GLY A 63 -2.31 8.38 -16.43
C GLY A 63 -3.19 8.84 -17.59
N PHE A 64 -3.77 10.03 -17.49
CA PHE A 64 -4.68 10.61 -18.47
C PHE A 64 -3.99 10.94 -19.80
N TRP A 65 -2.76 11.47 -19.72
CA TRP A 65 -2.00 11.92 -20.89
C TRP A 65 -1.19 10.80 -21.54
N PHE A 66 -0.63 9.89 -20.74
CA PHE A 66 0.37 8.93 -21.19
C PHE A 66 0.01 7.47 -20.91
N GLY A 67 -1.05 7.18 -20.15
CA GLY A 67 -1.39 5.85 -19.66
C GLY A 67 -1.69 4.81 -20.75
N SER A 68 -2.20 5.24 -21.91
CA SER A 68 -2.49 4.36 -23.05
C SER A 68 -1.25 4.04 -23.91
N LYS A 69 -0.11 4.69 -23.67
CA LYS A 69 1.08 4.51 -24.50
C LYS A 69 1.88 3.28 -24.05
N PRO A 70 2.41 2.47 -24.99
CA PRO A 70 3.15 1.26 -24.64
C PRO A 70 4.44 1.54 -23.85
N PHE A 71 5.00 2.76 -23.97
CA PHE A 71 6.18 3.16 -23.19
C PHE A 71 5.86 3.39 -21.71
N TYR A 72 4.62 3.74 -21.35
CA TYR A 72 4.24 4.07 -19.96
C TYR A 72 4.51 2.89 -19.02
N ARG A 73 4.17 1.68 -19.45
CA ARG A 73 4.45 0.47 -18.68
C ARG A 73 5.95 0.24 -18.50
N LYS A 74 6.75 0.44 -19.55
CA LYS A 74 8.19 0.15 -19.52
C LYS A 74 8.99 1.21 -18.76
N LEU A 75 8.62 2.49 -18.89
CA LEU A 75 9.38 3.62 -18.35
C LEU A 75 8.86 4.12 -17.01
N VAL A 76 7.59 3.87 -16.65
CA VAL A 76 7.00 4.33 -15.39
C VAL A 76 6.68 3.14 -14.50
N VAL A 77 5.78 2.25 -14.94
CA VAL A 77 5.24 1.18 -14.07
C VAL A 77 6.35 0.24 -13.58
N VAL A 78 7.14 -0.35 -14.47
CA VAL A 78 8.20 -1.29 -14.10
C VAL A 78 9.25 -0.66 -13.18
N PRO A 79 9.93 0.45 -13.55
CA PRO A 79 10.99 1.00 -12.71
C PRO A 79 10.47 1.54 -11.38
N VAL A 80 9.30 2.20 -11.33
CA VAL A 80 8.72 2.68 -10.06
C VAL A 80 8.40 1.51 -9.14
N SER A 81 7.77 0.43 -9.66
CA SER A 81 7.51 -0.76 -8.87
C SER A 81 8.80 -1.44 -8.38
N THR A 82 9.85 -1.48 -9.21
CA THR A 82 11.15 -2.00 -8.80
C THR A 82 11.76 -1.17 -7.68
N ILE A 83 11.74 0.16 -7.77
CA ILE A 83 12.26 1.05 -6.73
C ILE A 83 11.51 0.85 -5.42
N VAL A 84 10.16 0.83 -5.45
CA VAL A 84 9.34 0.58 -4.26
C VAL A 84 9.66 -0.79 -3.65
N GLY A 85 9.83 -1.82 -4.49
CA GLY A 85 10.22 -3.15 -4.05
C GLY A 85 11.61 -3.19 -3.39
N LEU A 86 12.59 -2.47 -3.95
CA LEU A 86 13.94 -2.37 -3.38
C LEU A 86 13.96 -1.62 -2.05
N ILE A 87 13.22 -0.52 -1.94
CA ILE A 87 13.07 0.23 -0.67
C ILE A 87 12.41 -0.66 0.38
N GLY A 88 11.33 -1.36 0.02
CA GLY A 88 10.67 -2.31 0.92
C GLY A 88 11.59 -3.43 1.38
N LEU A 89 12.41 -3.99 0.47
CA LEU A 89 13.39 -5.01 0.81
C LEU A 89 14.49 -4.46 1.73
N PHE A 90 14.97 -3.24 1.46
CA PHE A 90 15.94 -2.56 2.30
C PHE A 90 15.41 -2.40 3.73
N TRP A 91 14.22 -1.84 3.91
CA TRP A 91 13.60 -1.70 5.23
C TRP A 91 13.33 -3.03 5.93
N PHE A 92 12.98 -4.08 5.17
CA PHE A 92 12.81 -5.41 5.73
C PHE A 92 14.12 -5.97 6.30
N VAL A 93 15.21 -5.86 5.53
CA VAL A 93 16.55 -6.29 5.98
C VAL A 93 17.00 -5.46 7.17
N GLU A 94 16.85 -4.13 7.10
CA GLU A 94 17.16 -3.22 8.19
C GLU A 94 16.41 -3.62 9.48
N ARG A 95 15.11 -3.94 9.36
CA ARG A 95 14.29 -4.36 10.50
C ARG A 95 14.73 -5.70 11.07
N ILE A 96 15.15 -6.67 10.26
CA ILE A 96 15.66 -7.96 10.75
C ILE A 96 17.00 -7.81 11.46
N VAL A 97 17.88 -6.96 10.94
CA VAL A 97 19.24 -6.78 11.49
C VAL A 97 19.22 -5.91 12.75
N THR A 98 18.27 -4.97 12.84
CA THR A 98 18.18 -4.00 13.95
C THR A 98 17.19 -4.43 15.04
N ALA A 99 16.30 -5.38 14.76
CA ALA A 99 15.45 -6.02 15.77
C ALA A 99 16.22 -7.08 16.55
#